data_AF-A0A445AXW6-F1
#
_entry.id   AF-A0A445AXW6-F1
#
_cell.length_a   1.000
_cell.length_b   1.000
_cell.length_c   1.000
_cell.angle_alpha   90.00
_cell.angle_beta   90.00
_cell.angle_gamma   90.00
#
_symmetry.space_group_name_H-M   'P 1'
#
loop_
_entity.id
_entity.type
_entity.pdbx_description
1 polymer ?
#
loop_
_entity_poly.entity_id
_entity_poly.type
_entity_poly.pdbx_seq_one_letter_code
_entity_poly.pdbx_strand_id
1 'polypeptide(L)'
;MNKQASLALLQATNDPSTANLSVLAPISTHSTVETVTLYIHTFLLAAVRARAVLHPANIWILVACHVYAILVLLGWGILLPIGVVIARYCRTDPLKFNEWYYCHIMCQILGYILGLLGWSFGLWLEKSSKEFVPKTQHTLSIIAFIFINIQVSGLKPNKEAGYCKCWNICHHVLGYAIIGIVVADIFEGLNNNQSHAENLKWGYVGVLGVLALIVVPMEIFRCKSMIMHLSLHFTRSKFTNSPEIS
;
A
#
# COMPACT_ATOMS: atom_id res chain seq x y z
N MET A 1 -43.74 37.56 17.60
CA MET A 1 -44.42 38.72 16.98
C MET A 1 -45.90 38.42 16.92
N ASN A 2 -46.73 39.30 17.50
CA ASN A 2 -48.16 39.08 17.77
C ASN A 2 -48.98 39.03 16.47
N LYS A 3 -49.94 38.08 16.35
CA LYS A 3 -50.77 37.86 15.13
C LYS A 3 -51.52 39.12 14.67
N GLN A 4 -51.81 40.06 15.58
CA GLN A 4 -52.40 41.37 15.22
C GLN A 4 -51.47 42.26 14.39
N ALA A 5 -50.15 42.19 14.59
CA ALA A 5 -49.19 42.99 13.83
C ALA A 5 -49.04 42.51 12.37
N SER A 6 -49.22 41.21 12.13
CA SER A 6 -49.20 40.63 10.78
C SER A 6 -50.43 41.01 9.95
N LEU A 7 -51.60 41.18 10.58
CA LEU A 7 -52.82 41.58 9.87
C LEU A 7 -52.79 43.06 9.48
N ALA A 8 -52.21 43.92 10.32
CA ALA A 8 -52.06 45.35 10.02
C ALA A 8 -51.10 45.60 8.84
N LEU A 9 -50.05 44.80 8.70
CA LEU A 9 -49.11 44.88 7.57
C LEU A 9 -49.74 44.43 6.24
N LEU A 10 -50.65 43.45 6.26
CA LEU A 10 -51.35 42.97 5.05
C LEU A 10 -52.45 43.93 4.56
N GLN A 11 -53.02 44.76 5.44
CA GLN A 11 -53.99 45.79 5.03
C GLN A 11 -53.32 47.05 4.47
N ALA A 12 -52.07 47.33 4.86
CA ALA A 12 -51.31 48.49 4.38
C ALA A 12 -50.75 48.33 2.95
N THR A 13 -50.68 47.10 2.41
CA THR A 13 -50.07 46.82 1.09
C THR A 13 -51.03 46.90 -0.10
N ASN A 14 -52.31 47.23 0.12
CA ASN A 14 -53.34 47.24 -0.95
C ASN A 14 -53.83 48.63 -1.38
N ASP A 15 -53.20 49.72 -0.92
CA ASP A 15 -53.51 51.08 -1.37
C ASP A 15 -52.32 51.64 -2.18
N PRO A 16 -52.47 51.89 -3.50
CA PRO A 16 -51.36 52.38 -4.33
C PRO A 16 -51.02 53.85 -4.11
N SER A 17 -51.70 54.56 -3.18
CA SER A 17 -51.54 56.01 -3.01
C SER A 17 -50.60 56.45 -1.86
N THR A 18 -50.03 55.52 -1.08
CA THR A 18 -49.13 55.86 0.05
C THR A 18 -47.76 55.21 -0.06
N ALA A 19 -47.02 55.47 -1.14
CA ALA A 19 -45.58 55.20 -1.19
C ALA A 19 -44.82 56.32 -0.45
N ASN A 20 -44.90 56.35 0.88
CA ASN A 20 -44.05 57.21 1.71
C ASN A 20 -42.65 56.59 1.81
N LEU A 21 -41.66 57.28 1.25
CA LEU A 21 -40.25 56.90 1.13
C LEU A 21 -39.46 56.99 2.46
N SER A 22 -40.08 56.70 3.61
CA SER A 22 -39.48 56.90 4.94
C SER A 22 -39.54 55.69 5.88
N VAL A 23 -39.94 54.51 5.40
CA VAL A 23 -39.86 53.26 6.18
C VAL A 23 -38.81 52.32 5.57
N LEU A 24 -37.55 52.75 5.59
CA LEU A 24 -36.41 51.83 5.49
C LEU A 24 -35.93 51.55 6.91
N ALA A 25 -36.33 50.40 7.46
CA ALA A 25 -35.74 49.89 8.69
C ALA A 25 -34.21 49.81 8.52
N PRO A 26 -33.41 50.19 9.54
CA PRO A 26 -31.97 50.04 9.46
C PRO A 26 -31.66 48.55 9.33
N ILE A 27 -31.24 48.15 8.12
CA ILE A 27 -30.72 46.81 7.86
C ILE A 27 -29.54 46.64 8.83
N SER A 28 -29.64 45.67 9.74
CA SER A 28 -28.59 45.30 10.68
C SER A 28 -27.29 45.03 9.92
N THR A 29 -26.43 46.04 9.85
CA THR A 29 -25.15 46.02 9.13
C THR A 29 -24.13 45.10 9.80
N HIS A 30 -24.37 44.68 11.04
CA HIS A 30 -23.43 43.84 11.79
C HIS A 30 -23.35 42.41 11.24
N SER A 31 -24.48 41.79 10.91
CA SER A 31 -24.53 40.40 10.41
C SER A 31 -24.04 40.24 8.97
N THR A 32 -24.20 41.28 8.15
CA THR A 32 -23.73 41.29 6.76
C THR A 32 -22.22 41.49 6.69
N VAL A 33 -21.64 42.35 7.54
CA VAL A 33 -20.19 42.54 7.62
C VAL A 33 -19.49 41.26 8.07
N GLU A 34 -19.99 40.58 9.11
CA GLU A 34 -19.40 39.32 9.59
C GLU A 34 -19.41 38.21 8.52
N THR A 35 -20.50 38.11 7.75
CA THR A 35 -20.63 37.12 6.67
C THR A 35 -19.65 37.43 5.53
N VAL A 36 -19.56 38.69 5.10
CA VAL A 36 -18.64 39.12 4.04
C VAL A 36 -17.18 38.92 4.47
N THR A 37 -16.84 39.24 5.73
CA THR A 37 -15.51 39.00 6.28
C THR A 37 -15.16 37.51 6.31
N LEU A 38 -16.09 36.63 6.65
CA LEU A 38 -15.87 35.18 6.63
C LEU A 38 -15.61 34.65 5.20
N TYR A 39 -16.37 35.13 4.21
CA TYR A 39 -16.17 34.76 2.80
C TYR A 39 -14.82 35.21 2.28
N ILE A 40 -14.43 36.46 2.55
CA ILE A 40 -13.12 37.00 2.15
C ILE A 40 -12.00 36.21 2.82
N HIS A 41 -12.10 35.96 4.13
CA HIS A 41 -11.11 35.19 4.88
C HIS A 41 -10.96 33.75 4.34
N THR A 42 -12.08 33.09 4.04
CA THR A 42 -12.09 31.73 3.47
C THR A 42 -11.47 31.71 2.07
N PHE A 43 -11.81 32.69 1.23
CA PHE A 43 -11.23 32.83 -0.11
C PHE A 43 -9.73 33.14 -0.06
N LEU A 44 -9.29 34.05 0.83
CA LEU A 44 -7.87 34.38 1.01
C LEU A 44 -7.08 33.17 1.51
N LEU A 45 -7.63 32.42 2.47
CA LEU A 45 -7.05 31.17 2.96
C LEU A 45 -6.96 30.12 1.85
N ALA A 46 -7.99 30.00 1.01
CA ALA A 46 -7.97 29.11 -0.15
C ALA A 46 -6.91 29.54 -1.18
N ALA A 47 -6.76 30.83 -1.46
CA ALA A 47 -5.76 31.37 -2.38
C ALA A 47 -4.33 31.24 -1.84
N VAL A 48 -4.12 31.44 -0.54
CA VAL A 48 -2.83 31.23 0.14
C VAL A 48 -2.47 29.73 0.15
N ARG A 49 -3.43 28.83 0.41
CA ARG A 49 -3.23 27.38 0.26
C ARG A 49 -2.93 27.01 -1.18
N ALA A 50 -3.64 27.56 -2.17
CA ALA A 50 -3.38 27.29 -3.58
C ALA A 50 -1.99 27.78 -3.98
N ARG A 51 -1.56 28.96 -3.53
CA ARG A 51 -0.20 29.49 -3.74
C ARG A 51 0.86 28.62 -3.05
N ALA A 52 0.60 28.14 -1.84
CA ALA A 52 1.49 27.21 -1.17
C ALA A 52 1.59 25.90 -1.99
N VAL A 53 0.49 25.29 -2.40
CA VAL A 53 0.47 24.06 -3.20
C VAL A 53 1.15 24.22 -4.57
N LEU A 54 1.00 25.38 -5.22
CA LEU A 54 1.58 25.69 -6.53
C LEU A 54 3.03 26.18 -6.47
N HIS A 55 3.63 26.28 -5.29
CA HIS A 55 5.05 26.61 -5.18
C HIS A 55 5.87 25.48 -5.83
N PRO A 56 6.85 25.77 -6.72
CA PRO A 56 7.56 24.74 -7.47
C PRO A 56 8.19 23.67 -6.58
N ALA A 57 8.69 24.05 -5.39
CA ALA A 57 9.23 23.10 -4.42
C ALA A 57 8.20 22.07 -3.91
N ASN A 58 6.91 22.42 -3.83
CA ASN A 58 5.87 21.55 -3.30
C ASN A 58 5.37 20.55 -4.37
N ILE A 59 5.39 20.95 -5.63
CA ILE A 59 5.11 20.05 -6.76
C ILE A 59 6.19 18.95 -6.85
N TRP A 60 7.46 19.30 -6.71
CA TRP A 60 8.56 18.33 -6.72
C TRP A 60 8.47 17.30 -5.58
N ILE A 61 8.11 17.74 -4.37
CA ILE A 61 7.89 16.84 -3.22
C ILE A 61 6.74 15.88 -3.50
N LEU A 62 5.62 16.37 -4.02
CA LEU A 62 4.47 15.52 -4.38
C LEU A 62 4.83 14.48 -5.44
N VAL A 63 5.55 14.88 -6.50
CA VAL A 63 6.03 13.94 -7.53
C VAL A 63 6.95 12.90 -6.92
N ALA A 64 7.89 13.31 -6.06
CA ALA A 64 8.80 12.40 -5.38
C ALA A 64 8.05 11.40 -4.48
N CYS A 65 7.00 11.82 -3.76
CA CYS A 65 6.14 10.92 -2.97
C CYS A 65 5.45 9.86 -3.84
N HIS A 66 4.95 10.22 -5.02
CA HIS A 66 4.33 9.28 -5.95
C HIS A 66 5.35 8.29 -6.52
N VAL A 67 6.51 8.78 -6.97
CA VAL A 67 7.58 7.94 -7.50
C VAL A 67 8.08 6.97 -6.43
N TYR A 68 8.32 7.46 -5.22
CA TYR A 68 8.65 6.65 -4.05
C TYR A 68 7.66 5.51 -3.83
N ALA A 69 6.36 5.83 -3.74
CA ALA A 69 5.32 4.85 -3.46
C ALA A 69 5.23 3.77 -4.56
N ILE A 70 5.30 4.18 -5.83
CA ILE A 70 5.25 3.26 -6.98
C ILE A 70 6.50 2.36 -7.00
N LEU A 71 7.69 2.89 -6.75
CA LEU A 71 8.94 2.12 -6.75
C LEU A 71 8.96 1.05 -5.65
N VAL A 72 8.54 1.40 -4.43
CA VAL A 72 8.46 0.43 -3.31
C VAL A 72 7.39 -0.62 -3.59
N LEU A 73 6.23 -0.21 -4.10
CA LEU A 73 5.14 -1.11 -4.46
C LEU A 73 5.54 -2.11 -5.55
N LEU A 74 6.10 -1.64 -6.67
CA LEU A 74 6.52 -2.51 -7.78
C LEU A 74 7.72 -3.38 -7.38
N GLY A 75 8.70 -2.79 -6.69
CA GLY A 75 9.93 -3.46 -6.32
C GLY A 75 9.71 -4.50 -5.22
N TRP A 76 9.48 -4.03 -4.00
CA TRP A 76 9.36 -4.90 -2.84
C TRP A 76 7.97 -5.53 -2.72
N GLY A 77 6.92 -4.77 -3.04
CA GLY A 77 5.53 -5.22 -2.87
C GLY A 77 5.05 -6.23 -3.91
N ILE A 78 5.68 -6.31 -5.10
CA ILE A 78 5.21 -7.13 -6.23
C ILE A 78 6.30 -8.05 -6.76
N LEU A 79 7.44 -7.50 -7.23
CA LEU A 79 8.47 -8.31 -7.89
C LEU A 79 9.13 -9.31 -6.93
N LEU A 80 9.43 -8.92 -5.68
CA LEU A 80 10.00 -9.86 -4.70
C LEU A 80 9.04 -11.04 -4.40
N PRO A 81 7.74 -10.83 -4.08
CA PRO A 81 6.77 -11.91 -3.95
C PRO A 81 6.63 -12.78 -5.20
N ILE A 82 6.56 -12.19 -6.40
CA ILE A 82 6.48 -12.95 -7.65
C ILE A 82 7.69 -13.88 -7.81
N GLY A 83 8.89 -13.37 -7.54
CA GLY A 83 10.10 -14.20 -7.55
C GLY A 83 10.01 -15.38 -6.58
N VAL A 84 9.44 -15.18 -5.38
CA VAL A 84 9.23 -16.27 -4.41
C VAL A 84 8.21 -17.30 -4.91
N VAL A 85 7.10 -16.85 -5.51
CA VAL A 85 6.08 -17.74 -6.11
C VAL A 85 6.70 -18.59 -7.22
N ILE A 86 7.49 -17.99 -8.11
CA ILE A 86 8.20 -18.69 -9.19
C ILE A 86 9.14 -19.76 -8.61
N ALA A 87 9.97 -19.40 -7.63
CA ALA A 87 10.90 -20.38 -7.02
C ALA A 87 10.17 -21.51 -6.28
N ARG A 88 9.00 -21.25 -5.70
CA ARG A 88 8.24 -22.26 -4.95
C ARG A 88 7.53 -23.25 -5.87
N TYR A 89 6.90 -22.78 -6.94
CA TYR A 89 6.00 -23.63 -7.74
C TYR A 89 6.54 -24.02 -9.12
N CYS A 90 7.52 -23.30 -9.65
CA CYS A 90 8.12 -23.63 -10.94
C CYS A 90 9.39 -24.49 -10.79
N ARG A 91 9.98 -24.58 -9.59
CA ARG A 91 11.17 -25.41 -9.32
C ARG A 91 10.87 -26.91 -9.25
N THR A 92 9.73 -27.28 -8.68
CA THR A 92 9.28 -28.67 -8.49
C THR A 92 7.81 -28.79 -8.89
N ASP A 93 7.18 -29.94 -8.70
CA ASP A 93 5.73 -30.08 -8.89
C ASP A 93 5.00 -28.96 -8.11
N PRO A 94 4.03 -28.24 -8.72
CA PRO A 94 3.17 -28.67 -9.82
C PRO A 94 3.51 -28.20 -11.25
N LEU A 95 4.38 -27.20 -11.46
CA LEU A 95 4.57 -26.59 -12.80
C LEU A 95 5.95 -26.82 -13.45
N LYS A 96 6.90 -27.46 -12.76
CA LYS A 96 8.27 -27.80 -13.20
C LYS A 96 8.70 -27.15 -14.52
N PHE A 97 9.34 -25.99 -14.42
CA PHE A 97 9.80 -25.18 -15.55
C PHE A 97 11.31 -25.04 -15.51
N ASN A 98 12.02 -25.31 -16.61
CA ASN A 98 13.49 -25.34 -16.62
C ASN A 98 14.12 -23.96 -16.29
N GLU A 99 13.50 -22.87 -16.75
CA GLU A 99 14.05 -21.51 -16.57
C GLU A 99 13.58 -20.82 -15.28
N TRP A 100 13.01 -21.56 -14.33
CA TRP A 100 12.50 -21.00 -13.07
C TRP A 100 13.56 -20.19 -12.33
N TYR A 101 14.82 -20.63 -12.37
CA TYR A 101 15.92 -20.01 -11.65
C TYR A 101 16.24 -18.64 -12.25
N TYR A 102 16.29 -18.54 -13.58
CA TYR A 102 16.52 -17.27 -14.27
C TYR A 102 15.37 -16.29 -13.99
N CYS A 103 14.12 -16.73 -14.17
CA CYS A 103 12.96 -15.89 -13.87
C CYS A 103 12.93 -15.42 -12.41
N HIS A 104 13.22 -16.32 -11.46
CA HIS A 104 13.34 -15.98 -10.05
C HIS A 104 14.38 -14.88 -9.82
N ILE A 105 15.61 -15.08 -10.29
CA ILE A 105 16.72 -14.14 -10.08
C ILE A 105 16.44 -12.79 -10.75
N MET A 106 15.85 -12.77 -11.95
CA MET A 106 15.44 -11.52 -12.61
C MET A 106 14.42 -10.74 -11.78
N CYS A 107 13.38 -11.41 -11.26
CA CYS A 107 12.41 -10.79 -10.36
C CYS A 107 13.08 -10.26 -9.08
N GLN A 108 14.01 -11.02 -8.48
CA GLN A 108 14.72 -10.58 -7.27
C GLN A 108 15.61 -9.36 -7.53
N ILE A 109 16.38 -9.34 -8.62
CA ILE A 109 17.26 -8.22 -8.98
C ILE A 109 16.45 -6.97 -9.30
N LEU A 110 15.42 -7.08 -10.15
CA LEU A 110 14.56 -5.94 -10.49
C LEU A 110 13.81 -5.43 -9.26
N GLY A 111 13.28 -6.34 -8.44
CA GLY A 111 12.61 -6.01 -7.19
C GLY A 111 13.52 -5.28 -6.21
N TYR A 112 14.77 -5.75 -6.08
CA TYR A 112 15.79 -5.12 -5.25
C TYR A 112 16.15 -3.72 -5.72
N ILE A 113 16.45 -3.53 -7.02
CA ILE A 113 16.85 -2.22 -7.56
C ILE A 113 15.71 -1.20 -7.43
N LEU A 114 14.50 -1.55 -7.85
CA LEU A 114 13.35 -0.63 -7.77
C LEU A 114 13.03 -0.26 -6.33
N GLY A 115 13.00 -1.25 -5.42
CA GLY A 115 12.72 -0.98 -4.03
C GLY A 115 13.85 -0.23 -3.31
N LEU A 116 15.12 -0.45 -3.66
CA LEU A 116 16.26 0.34 -3.17
C LEU A 116 16.15 1.81 -3.60
N LEU A 117 15.81 2.06 -4.86
CA LEU A 117 15.57 3.42 -5.35
C LEU A 117 14.41 4.07 -4.59
N GLY A 118 13.27 3.37 -4.47
CA GLY A 118 12.13 3.82 -3.69
C GLY A 118 12.52 4.15 -2.25
N TRP A 119 13.12 3.22 -1.53
CA TRP A 119 13.58 3.42 -0.15
C TRP A 119 14.51 4.63 -0.01
N SER A 120 15.45 4.80 -0.93
CA SER A 120 16.36 5.96 -0.94
C SER A 120 15.62 7.30 -1.11
N PHE A 121 14.61 7.34 -1.99
CA PHE A 121 13.70 8.50 -2.09
C PHE A 121 12.88 8.72 -0.82
N GLY A 122 12.43 7.64 -0.16
CA GLY A 122 11.73 7.70 1.12
C GLY A 122 12.58 8.36 2.22
N LEU A 123 13.86 7.99 2.35
CA LEU A 123 14.80 8.62 3.27
C LEU A 123 15.00 10.12 2.98
N TRP A 124 15.11 10.46 1.70
CA TRP A 124 15.26 11.85 1.28
C TRP A 124 14.00 12.68 1.58
N LEU A 125 12.81 12.11 1.39
CA LEU A 125 11.52 12.73 1.71
C LEU A 125 11.34 12.94 3.22
N GLU A 126 11.73 11.97 4.05
CA GLU A 126 11.67 12.13 5.51
C GLU A 126 12.53 13.32 5.99
N LYS A 127 13.74 13.45 5.44
CA LYS A 127 14.64 14.57 5.76
C LYS A 127 14.09 15.92 5.28
N SER A 128 13.45 15.93 4.11
CA SER A 128 12.97 17.16 3.46
C SER A 128 11.60 17.61 3.98
N SER A 129 10.76 16.67 4.43
CA SER A 129 9.39 16.92 4.82
C SER A 129 8.90 15.88 5.83
N LYS A 130 9.07 16.18 7.12
CA LYS A 130 8.74 15.27 8.25
C LYS A 130 7.27 14.85 8.33
N GLU A 131 6.38 15.50 7.59
CA GLU A 131 4.94 15.26 7.62
C GLU A 131 4.48 14.08 6.75
N PHE A 132 5.32 13.57 5.84
CA PHE A 132 4.87 12.63 4.80
C PHE A 132 5.22 11.15 5.04
N VAL A 133 6.19 10.86 5.91
CA VAL A 133 6.60 9.47 6.22
C VAL A 133 6.43 9.22 7.71
N PRO A 134 5.46 8.38 8.12
CA PRO A 134 5.31 7.95 9.50
C PRO A 134 6.57 7.26 10.03
N LYS A 135 6.91 7.51 11.29
CA LYS A 135 8.07 6.88 11.96
C LYS A 135 8.00 5.35 11.94
N THR A 136 6.79 4.79 12.12
CA THR A 136 6.54 3.35 12.08
C THR A 136 6.88 2.79 10.71
N GLN A 137 6.38 3.42 9.64
CA GLN A 137 6.67 3.04 8.26
C GLN A 137 8.19 3.05 8.02
N HIS A 138 8.86 4.16 8.33
CA HIS A 138 10.30 4.27 8.14
C HIS A 138 11.09 3.16 8.86
N THR A 139 10.70 2.83 10.10
CA THR A 139 11.32 1.73 10.87
C THR A 139 11.13 0.38 10.17
N LEU A 140 9.92 0.10 9.68
CA LEU A 140 9.64 -1.13 8.93
C LEU A 140 10.44 -1.20 7.63
N SER A 141 10.53 -0.10 6.86
CA SER A 141 11.32 -0.06 5.64
C SER A 141 12.81 -0.30 5.89
N ILE A 142 13.39 0.23 6.98
CA ILE A 142 14.79 -0.05 7.36
C ILE A 142 14.98 -1.54 7.68
N ILE A 143 14.10 -2.13 8.50
CA ILE A 143 14.19 -3.55 8.85
C ILE A 143 14.08 -4.41 7.59
N ALA A 144 13.11 -4.10 6.70
CA ALA A 144 12.96 -4.77 5.41
C ALA A 144 14.24 -4.66 4.57
N PHE A 145 14.81 -3.47 4.46
CA PHE A 145 16.04 -3.22 3.72
C PHE A 145 17.21 -4.10 4.22
N ILE A 146 17.42 -4.14 5.54
CA ILE A 146 18.47 -4.96 6.16
C ILE A 146 18.26 -6.44 5.81
N PHE A 147 17.04 -6.96 5.99
CA PHE A 147 16.75 -8.36 5.70
C PHE A 147 16.86 -8.71 4.22
N ILE A 148 16.43 -7.82 3.32
CA ILE A 148 16.60 -7.99 1.87
C ILE A 148 18.09 -8.04 1.50
N ASN A 149 18.94 -7.19 2.10
CA ASN A 149 20.39 -7.26 1.88
C ASN A 149 20.98 -8.57 2.38
N ILE A 150 20.55 -9.09 3.54
CA ILE A 150 20.98 -10.41 4.03
C ILE A 150 20.54 -11.51 3.06
N GLN A 151 19.34 -11.41 2.50
CA GLN A 151 18.79 -12.35 1.53
C GLN A 151 19.59 -12.37 0.22
N VAL A 152 19.93 -11.20 -0.32
CA VAL A 152 20.63 -11.01 -1.61
C VAL A 152 22.14 -11.25 -1.49
N SER A 153 22.78 -10.79 -0.40
CA SER A 153 24.21 -10.98 -0.16
C SER A 153 24.62 -12.44 -0.05
N GLY A 154 23.64 -13.34 0.12
CA GLY A 154 23.81 -14.75 -0.17
C GLY A 154 25.04 -15.31 0.54
N LEU A 155 25.07 -15.20 1.87
CA LEU A 155 26.06 -15.84 2.77
C LEU A 155 25.96 -17.36 2.66
N LYS A 156 26.09 -17.91 1.45
CA LYS A 156 26.02 -19.32 1.13
C LYS A 156 27.31 -19.94 1.65
N PRO A 157 27.24 -20.72 2.74
CA PRO A 157 28.44 -21.28 3.33
C PRO A 157 29.11 -22.25 2.34
N ASN A 158 30.45 -22.36 2.43
CA ASN A 158 31.21 -23.35 1.69
C ASN A 158 30.70 -24.77 2.04
N LYS A 159 30.93 -25.73 1.14
CA LYS A 159 30.22 -27.03 0.95
C LYS A 159 30.17 -28.03 2.13
N GLU A 160 30.07 -27.60 3.37
CA GLU A 160 29.73 -28.46 4.49
C GLU A 160 28.22 -28.74 4.49
N ALA A 161 27.84 -30.02 4.41
CA ALA A 161 26.46 -30.46 4.19
C ALA A 161 25.47 -29.93 5.25
N GLY A 162 25.92 -29.72 6.49
CA GLY A 162 25.09 -29.15 7.57
C GLY A 162 24.78 -27.67 7.40
N TYR A 163 25.77 -26.85 7.04
CA TYR A 163 25.63 -25.40 6.89
C TYR A 163 24.74 -25.04 5.69
N CYS A 164 24.79 -25.80 4.60
CA CYS A 164 23.91 -25.61 3.43
C CYS A 164 22.42 -25.79 3.77
N LYS A 165 22.07 -26.75 4.64
CA LYS A 165 20.68 -27.00 5.03
C LYS A 165 20.16 -25.91 5.97
N CYS A 166 20.96 -25.50 6.95
CA CYS A 166 20.62 -24.39 7.85
C CYS A 166 20.41 -23.09 7.04
N TRP A 167 21.35 -22.78 6.13
CA TRP A 167 21.23 -21.64 5.23
C TRP A 167 19.94 -21.68 4.40
N ASN A 168 19.56 -22.84 3.85
CA ASN A 168 18.33 -22.95 3.05
C ASN A 168 17.06 -22.71 3.88
N ILE A 169 17.02 -23.22 5.13
CA ILE A 169 15.90 -22.97 6.05
C ILE A 169 15.85 -21.48 6.41
N CYS A 170 16.97 -20.89 6.82
CA CYS A 170 17.07 -19.48 7.17
C CYS A 170 16.66 -18.59 5.99
N HIS A 171 17.15 -18.89 4.78
CA HIS A 171 16.81 -18.16 3.56
C HIS A 171 15.29 -18.21 3.28
N HIS A 172 14.66 -19.37 3.45
CA HIS A 172 13.21 -19.47 3.26
C HIS A 172 12.42 -18.72 4.33
N VAL A 173 12.75 -18.91 5.61
CA VAL A 173 12.05 -18.24 6.73
C VAL A 173 12.21 -16.71 6.63
N LEU A 174 13.42 -16.24 6.38
CA LEU A 174 13.71 -14.82 6.22
C LEU A 174 12.97 -14.24 5.01
N GLY A 175 12.89 -14.97 3.89
CA GLY A 175 12.12 -14.58 2.71
C GLY A 175 10.62 -14.34 3.01
N TYR A 176 9.98 -15.22 3.79
CA TYR A 176 8.58 -15.03 4.19
C TYR A 176 8.41 -13.87 5.19
N ALA A 177 9.36 -13.71 6.11
CA ALA A 177 9.35 -12.58 7.05
C ALA A 177 9.45 -11.24 6.29
N ILE A 178 10.33 -11.14 5.28
CA ILE A 178 10.47 -9.96 4.42
C ILE A 178 9.14 -9.61 3.75
N ILE A 179 8.44 -10.59 3.16
CA ILE A 179 7.13 -10.34 2.53
C ILE A 179 6.15 -9.74 3.54
N GLY A 180 6.06 -10.31 4.75
CA GLY A 180 5.18 -9.80 5.79
C GLY A 180 5.52 -8.36 6.22
N ILE A 181 6.80 -8.07 6.43
CA ILE A 181 7.27 -6.73 6.81
C ILE A 181 7.01 -5.71 5.71
N VAL A 182 7.27 -6.06 4.44
CA VAL A 182 7.01 -5.18 3.29
C VAL A 182 5.51 -4.89 3.13
N VAL A 183 4.66 -5.90 3.31
CA VAL A 183 3.20 -5.70 3.26
C VAL A 183 2.76 -4.73 4.37
N ALA A 184 3.25 -4.94 5.61
CA ALA A 184 2.96 -4.05 6.73
C ALA A 184 3.47 -2.62 6.48
N ASP A 185 4.68 -2.48 5.92
CA ASP A 185 5.28 -1.20 5.56
C ASP A 185 4.43 -0.42 4.55
N ILE A 186 3.98 -1.09 3.47
CA ILE A 186 3.13 -0.48 2.45
C ILE A 186 1.78 -0.07 3.04
N PHE A 187 1.15 -0.91 3.87
CA PHE A 187 -0.12 -0.54 4.51
C PHE A 187 0.01 0.60 5.51
N GLU A 188 1.11 0.65 6.27
CA GLU A 188 1.39 1.77 7.18
C GLU A 188 1.55 3.08 6.39
N GLY A 189 2.25 3.05 5.26
CA GLY A 189 2.40 4.23 4.39
C GLY A 189 1.11 4.68 3.73
N LEU A 190 0.24 3.74 3.34
CA LEU A 190 -1.03 4.05 2.70
C LEU A 190 -2.08 4.54 3.72
N ASN A 191 -2.13 3.97 4.93
CA ASN A 191 -3.13 4.36 5.93
C ASN A 191 -2.89 5.76 6.51
N ASN A 192 -1.63 6.21 6.55
CA ASN A 192 -1.29 7.51 7.12
C ASN A 192 -1.25 8.66 6.09
N ASN A 193 -1.25 8.37 4.78
CA ASN A 193 -1.23 9.39 3.72
C ASN A 193 -2.65 9.73 3.22
N GLN A 194 -3.29 10.69 3.88
CA GLN A 194 -4.75 10.92 3.88
C GLN A 194 -5.37 11.48 2.57
N SER A 195 -4.58 11.92 1.57
CA SER A 195 -5.10 12.66 0.40
C SER A 195 -5.05 11.93 -0.95
N HIS A 196 -4.38 10.76 -1.05
CA HIS A 196 -4.22 10.03 -2.32
C HIS A 196 -4.24 8.49 -2.19
N ALA A 197 -4.48 7.96 -0.98
CA ALA A 197 -4.16 6.57 -0.67
C ALA A 197 -5.28 5.55 -0.88
N GLU A 198 -6.56 5.95 -0.99
CA GLU A 198 -7.63 4.96 -1.00
C GLU A 198 -7.61 4.09 -2.27
N ASN A 199 -7.48 4.70 -3.45
CA ASN A 199 -7.39 3.97 -4.72
C ASN A 199 -6.14 3.08 -4.79
N LEU A 200 -4.99 3.56 -4.31
CA LEU A 200 -3.74 2.80 -4.27
C LEU A 200 -3.81 1.63 -3.29
N LYS A 201 -4.46 1.84 -2.13
CA LYS A 201 -4.72 0.77 -1.15
C LYS A 201 -5.58 -0.33 -1.73
N TRP A 202 -6.70 0.00 -2.36
CA TRP A 202 -7.53 -1.00 -3.02
C TRP A 202 -6.83 -1.68 -4.20
N GLY A 203 -6.03 -0.93 -4.97
CA GLY A 203 -5.17 -1.51 -6.00
C GLY A 203 -4.20 -2.54 -5.43
N TYR A 204 -3.51 -2.21 -4.33
CA TYR A 204 -2.57 -3.13 -3.69
C TYR A 204 -3.27 -4.34 -3.04
N VAL A 205 -4.43 -4.15 -2.41
CA VAL A 205 -5.28 -5.25 -1.93
C VAL A 205 -5.67 -6.16 -3.09
N GLY A 206 -6.00 -5.61 -4.26
CA GLY A 206 -6.26 -6.38 -5.48
C GLY A 206 -5.05 -7.21 -5.91
N VAL A 207 -3.85 -6.63 -5.92
CA VAL A 207 -2.59 -7.33 -6.21
C VAL A 207 -2.35 -8.49 -5.23
N LEU A 208 -2.51 -8.26 -3.92
CA LEU A 208 -2.39 -9.31 -2.91
C LEU A 208 -3.45 -10.40 -3.10
N GLY A 209 -4.67 -10.02 -3.46
CA GLY A 209 -5.75 -10.94 -3.79
C GLY A 209 -5.42 -11.82 -4.99
N VAL A 210 -4.85 -11.26 -6.05
CA VAL A 210 -4.40 -12.02 -7.23
C VAL A 210 -3.26 -12.97 -6.86
N LEU A 211 -2.27 -12.49 -6.10
CA LEU A 211 -1.19 -13.35 -5.61
C LEU A 211 -1.74 -14.50 -4.76
N ALA A 212 -2.68 -14.24 -3.85
CA ALA A 212 -3.33 -15.27 -3.04
C ALA A 212 -4.13 -16.26 -3.91
N LEU A 213 -4.85 -15.77 -4.93
CA LEU A 213 -5.60 -16.60 -5.87
C LEU A 213 -4.69 -17.51 -6.70
N ILE A 214 -3.44 -17.13 -6.94
CA ILE A 214 -2.43 -17.99 -7.57
C ILE A 214 -1.86 -18.98 -6.54
N VAL A 215 -1.42 -18.48 -5.38
CA VAL A 215 -0.72 -19.28 -4.36
C VAL A 215 -1.61 -20.38 -3.77
N VAL A 216 -2.87 -20.08 -3.45
CA VAL A 216 -3.75 -21.02 -2.74
C VAL A 216 -4.03 -22.29 -3.57
N PRO A 217 -4.49 -22.23 -4.82
CA PRO A 217 -4.66 -23.41 -5.65
C PRO A 217 -3.36 -24.17 -5.86
N MET A 218 -2.25 -23.46 -6.12
CA MET A 218 -0.95 -24.11 -6.33
C MET A 218 -0.46 -24.87 -5.10
N GLU A 219 -0.71 -24.33 -3.90
CA GLU A 219 -0.39 -25.02 -2.65
C GLU A 219 -1.29 -26.25 -2.44
N ILE A 220 -2.59 -26.15 -2.74
CA ILE A 220 -3.54 -27.29 -2.69
C ILE A 220 -3.07 -28.41 -3.62
N PHE A 221 -2.73 -28.09 -4.88
CA PHE A 221 -2.22 -29.08 -5.84
C PHE A 221 -0.93 -29.73 -5.37
N ARG A 222 0.00 -28.95 -4.81
CA ARG A 222 1.28 -29.45 -4.31
C ARG A 222 1.10 -30.38 -3.11
N CYS A 223 0.23 -30.03 -2.16
CA CYS A 223 -0.14 -30.88 -1.04
C CYS A 223 -0.78 -32.19 -1.51
N LYS A 224 -1.71 -32.13 -2.48
CA LYS A 224 -2.32 -33.32 -3.05
C LYS A 224 -1.29 -34.24 -3.72
N SER A 225 -0.38 -33.68 -4.52
CA SER A 225 0.71 -34.44 -5.16
C SER A 225 1.60 -35.13 -4.12
N MET A 226 2.02 -34.39 -3.08
CA MET A 226 2.84 -34.93 -2.00
C MET A 226 2.15 -36.10 -1.28
N ILE A 227 0.87 -35.94 -0.91
CA ILE A 227 0.08 -36.98 -0.23
C ILE A 227 -0.07 -38.21 -1.12
N MET A 228 -0.34 -38.03 -2.42
CA MET A 228 -0.46 -39.15 -3.36
C MET A 228 0.86 -39.92 -3.47
N HIS A 229 1.99 -39.23 -3.67
CA HIS A 229 3.30 -39.88 -3.70
C HIS A 229 3.63 -40.62 -2.41
N LEU A 230 3.29 -40.05 -1.25
CA LEU A 230 3.46 -40.68 0.04
C LEU A 230 2.59 -41.95 0.17
N SER A 231 1.32 -41.89 -0.22
CA SER A 231 0.42 -43.05 -0.20
C SER A 231 0.88 -44.18 -1.12
N LEU A 232 1.41 -43.84 -2.29
CA LEU A 232 1.96 -44.81 -3.25
C LEU A 232 3.23 -45.46 -2.69
N HIS A 233 4.11 -44.68 -2.06
CA HIS A 233 5.31 -45.20 -1.40
C HIS A 233 4.96 -46.16 -0.25
N PHE A 234 4.02 -45.79 0.63
CA PHE A 234 3.53 -46.66 1.70
C PHE A 234 2.86 -47.93 1.19
N THR A 235 2.08 -47.82 0.10
CA THR A 235 1.43 -48.99 -0.50
C THR A 235 2.47 -49.93 -1.11
N ARG A 236 3.42 -49.39 -1.88
CA ARG A 236 4.52 -50.16 -2.47
C ARG A 236 5.38 -50.85 -1.40
N SER A 237 5.74 -50.15 -0.32
CA SER A 237 6.57 -50.74 0.74
C SER A 237 5.89 -51.88 1.49
N LYS A 238 4.55 -51.86 1.64
CA LYS A 238 3.80 -53.00 2.18
C LYS A 238 3.86 -54.24 1.29
N PHE A 239 3.75 -54.05 -0.03
CA PHE A 239 3.81 -55.17 -0.98
C PHE A 239 5.21 -55.77 -1.07
N THR A 240 6.27 -54.96 -1.06
CA THR A 240 7.65 -55.47 -1.14
C THR A 240 8.14 -56.16 0.14
N ASN A 241 7.51 -55.88 1.29
CA ASN A 241 7.89 -56.45 2.58
C ASN A 241 6.94 -57.56 3.06
N SER A 242 5.98 -58.00 2.24
CA SER A 242 5.13 -59.14 2.59
C SER A 242 5.91 -60.44 2.39
N PRO A 243 6.03 -61.32 3.40
CA PRO A 243 6.75 -62.58 3.27
C PRO A 243 6.08 -63.46 2.20
N GLU A 244 6.88 -64.00 1.28
CA GLU A 244 6.40 -65.04 0.35
C GLU A 244 5.89 -66.21 1.18
N ILE A 245 4.60 -66.53 1.02
CA ILE A 245 3.99 -67.69 1.64
C ILE A 245 4.49 -68.90 0.82
N SER A 246 5.60 -69.49 1.27
CA SER A 246 6.13 -70.78 0.81
C SER A 246 5.38 -71.94 1.46
#